data_AF-A0A3D4MCK2-F1
#
_entry.id   AF-A0A3D4MCK2-F1
#
_cell.length_a   1.000
_cell.length_b   1.000
_cell.length_c   1.000
_cell.angle_alpha   90.00
_cell.angle_beta   90.00
_cell.angle_gamma   90.00
#
_symmetry.space_group_name_H-M   'P 1'
#
loop_
_entity.id
_entity.type
_entity.pdbx_description
1 polymer ?
#
loop_
_entity_poly.entity_id
_entity_poly.type
_entity_poly.pdbx_seq_one_letter_code
_entity_poly.pdbx_strand_id
1 'polypeptide(L)'
;MRFLMMLAMALCLGAAAAFAQDTAAPAAETTTSAPAAETAAPAPQEPPMDAQMRKAKADYEAAIKNLTPEQLEALGTLEKEFAATVETDMKILFRSAEMEHCLRTDRFFKVDKDVNVRHFLEWRKKLREAQTKEQTAHRIKRQQYKYVPLKVLNEYYIYQHKMLVMAGKRMVFQQLQSGAYNATNCDELASRLKSGE
;
A
#
# COMPACT_ATOMS: atom_id res chain seq x y z
N MET A 1 -5.24 -4.72 -18.35
CA MET A 1 -4.42 -3.50 -18.53
C MET A 1 -5.04 -2.23 -17.95
N ARG A 2 -6.36 -2.10 -17.76
CA ARG A 2 -6.98 -0.88 -17.18
C ARG A 2 -6.86 -0.70 -15.65
N PHE A 3 -6.66 -1.77 -14.88
CA PHE A 3 -6.52 -1.68 -13.41
C PHE A 3 -5.11 -1.25 -12.94
N LEU A 4 -4.07 -1.55 -13.74
CA LEU A 4 -2.69 -1.11 -13.46
C LEU A 4 -2.49 0.39 -13.67
N MET A 5 -3.37 1.05 -14.44
CA MET A 5 -3.30 2.51 -14.64
C MET A 5 -3.86 3.31 -13.46
N MET A 6 -4.80 2.79 -12.67
CA MET A 6 -5.34 3.54 -11.53
C MET A 6 -4.43 3.53 -10.30
N LEU A 7 -3.60 2.50 -10.13
CA LEU A 7 -2.63 2.47 -9.02
C LEU A 7 -1.44 3.44 -9.23
N ALA A 8 -1.16 3.80 -10.49
CA ALA A 8 -0.05 4.70 -10.83
C ALA A 8 -0.40 6.19 -10.69
N MET A 9 -1.68 6.57 -10.69
CA MET A 9 -2.08 7.98 -10.74
C MET A 9 -2.22 8.65 -9.36
N ALA A 10 -2.26 7.87 -8.27
CA ALA A 10 -2.36 8.40 -6.90
C ALA A 10 -1.00 8.64 -6.20
N LEU A 11 0.12 8.30 -6.85
CA LEU A 11 1.47 8.37 -6.25
C LEU A 11 2.36 9.51 -6.82
N CYS A 12 1.84 10.37 -7.70
CA CYS A 12 2.65 11.39 -8.40
C CYS A 12 2.33 12.86 -8.08
N LEU A 13 1.63 13.16 -6.99
CA LEU A 13 1.38 14.55 -6.58
C LEU A 13 2.03 14.83 -5.21
N GLY A 14 3.30 15.22 -5.22
CA GLY A 14 3.98 15.65 -4.01
C GLY A 14 5.47 15.89 -4.13
N ALA A 15 5.96 16.61 -5.14
CA ALA A 15 7.25 17.30 -5.07
C ALA A 15 7.43 18.27 -6.25
N ALA A 16 6.95 19.51 -6.11
CA ALA A 16 7.42 20.62 -6.92
C ALA A 16 7.19 21.94 -6.18
N ALA A 17 8.19 22.37 -5.40
CA ALA A 17 8.46 23.79 -5.15
C ALA A 17 9.86 23.92 -4.53
N ALA A 18 10.87 24.14 -5.37
CA ALA A 18 12.09 24.79 -4.95
C ALA A 18 12.34 25.95 -5.91
N PHE A 19 12.27 27.17 -5.37
CA PHE A 19 12.57 28.41 -6.06
C PHE A 19 14.05 28.43 -6.49
N ALA A 20 14.28 28.76 -7.75
CA ALA A 20 15.59 29.12 -8.28
C ALA A 20 15.79 30.64 -8.16
N GLN A 21 16.96 31.07 -7.69
CA GLN A 21 17.52 32.37 -8.05
C GLN A 21 18.96 32.17 -8.54
N ASP A 22 19.18 32.68 -9.74
CA ASP A 22 20.42 32.74 -10.51
C ASP A 22 21.57 33.36 -9.72
N THR A 23 22.80 32.86 -9.92
CA THR A 23 23.96 33.71 -10.24
C THR A 23 25.10 32.90 -10.88
N ALA A 24 25.46 33.30 -12.11
CA ALA A 24 26.75 33.28 -12.82
C ALA A 24 27.79 32.13 -12.65
N ALA A 25 28.16 31.57 -13.80
CA ALA A 25 29.39 30.81 -14.07
C ALA A 25 30.63 31.76 -14.15
N PRO A 26 31.91 31.29 -14.18
CA PRO A 26 32.38 30.43 -15.29
C PRO A 26 33.44 29.33 -14.98
N ALA A 27 33.49 28.40 -15.93
CA ALA A 27 34.65 27.69 -16.52
C ALA A 27 35.36 26.52 -15.80
N ALA A 28 35.23 25.38 -16.51
CA ALA A 28 36.23 24.35 -16.85
C ALA A 28 36.70 23.36 -15.77
N GLU A 29 36.26 22.10 -15.93
CA GLU A 29 37.17 20.95 -16.10
C GLU A 29 36.39 19.78 -16.72
N THR A 30 36.88 19.29 -17.86
CA THR A 30 36.30 18.17 -18.61
C THR A 30 36.84 16.86 -18.04
N THR A 31 36.19 16.32 -17.02
CA THR A 31 36.38 14.91 -16.64
C THR A 31 35.37 14.05 -17.38
N THR A 32 35.87 13.23 -18.31
CA THR A 32 35.12 12.15 -18.96
C THR A 32 34.74 11.11 -17.91
N SER A 33 33.56 11.24 -17.31
CA SER A 33 32.95 10.17 -16.53
C SER A 33 32.18 9.25 -17.49
N ALA A 34 32.59 7.99 -17.51
CA ALA A 34 31.84 6.91 -18.15
C ALA A 34 30.38 6.92 -17.66
N PRO A 35 29.40 6.55 -18.51
CA PRO A 35 28.01 6.56 -18.10
C PRO A 35 27.85 5.58 -16.94
N ALA A 36 27.50 6.11 -15.77
CA ALA A 36 26.97 5.30 -14.70
C ALA A 36 25.78 4.54 -15.29
N ALA A 37 25.92 3.22 -15.38
CA ALA A 37 24.80 2.36 -15.69
C ALA A 37 23.75 2.63 -14.62
N GLU A 38 22.75 3.42 -14.99
CA GLU A 38 21.52 3.58 -14.24
C GLU A 38 20.91 2.18 -14.19
N THR A 39 21.19 1.47 -13.10
CA THR A 39 20.59 0.19 -12.82
C THR A 39 19.10 0.48 -12.69
N ALA A 40 18.38 0.38 -13.81
CA ALA A 40 16.94 0.52 -13.83
C ALA A 40 16.39 -0.39 -12.74
N ALA A 41 15.70 0.21 -11.77
CA ALA A 41 15.06 -0.54 -10.71
C ALA A 41 14.23 -1.66 -11.39
N PRO A 42 14.44 -2.94 -11.02
CA PRO A 42 13.73 -4.02 -11.68
C PRO A 42 12.24 -3.72 -11.63
N ALA A 43 11.58 -3.80 -12.79
CA ALA A 43 10.15 -3.56 -12.91
C ALA A 43 9.43 -4.30 -11.77
N PRO A 44 8.41 -3.69 -11.12
CA PRO A 44 7.71 -4.31 -10.01
C PRO A 44 7.20 -5.69 -10.44
N GLN A 45 7.89 -6.75 -10.03
CA GLN A 45 7.43 -8.09 -10.32
C GLN A 45 6.13 -8.29 -9.54
N GLU A 46 5.07 -8.72 -10.22
CA GLU A 46 3.82 -9.06 -9.56
C GLU A 46 4.10 -10.06 -8.43
N PRO A 47 3.45 -9.92 -7.26
CA PRO A 47 3.51 -10.93 -6.22
C PRO A 47 3.20 -12.32 -6.80
N PRO A 48 3.93 -13.38 -6.40
CA PRO A 48 3.69 -14.71 -6.93
C PRO A 48 2.25 -15.15 -6.65
N MET A 49 1.50 -15.50 -7.70
CA MET A 49 0.12 -15.98 -7.58
C MET A 49 0.06 -17.51 -7.46
N ASP A 50 -0.47 -17.99 -6.33
CA ASP A 50 -0.88 -19.38 -6.15
C ASP A 50 -2.01 -19.81 -7.12
N ALA A 51 -2.30 -21.11 -7.17
CA ALA A 51 -3.31 -21.67 -8.07
C ALA A 51 -4.74 -21.15 -7.77
N GLN A 52 -5.06 -20.92 -6.50
CA GLN A 52 -6.37 -20.40 -6.09
C GLN A 52 -6.55 -18.96 -6.57
N MET A 53 -5.53 -18.11 -6.41
CA MET A 53 -5.53 -16.72 -6.87
C MET A 53 -5.68 -16.62 -8.39
N ARG A 54 -4.95 -17.45 -9.14
CA ARG A 54 -5.11 -17.51 -10.60
C ARG A 54 -6.52 -17.93 -11.01
N LYS A 55 -7.09 -18.92 -10.33
CA LYS A 55 -8.47 -19.36 -10.58
C LYS A 55 -9.48 -18.26 -10.26
N ALA A 56 -9.37 -17.61 -9.11
CA ALA A 56 -10.28 -16.54 -8.70
C ALA A 56 -10.29 -15.37 -9.70
N LYS A 57 -9.12 -14.97 -10.19
CA LYS A 57 -8.99 -13.96 -11.25
C LYS A 57 -9.66 -14.39 -12.55
N ALA A 58 -9.41 -15.61 -13.01
CA ALA A 58 -9.98 -16.12 -14.27
C ALA A 58 -11.50 -16.28 -14.19
N ASP A 59 -12.04 -16.85 -13.10
CA ASP A 59 -13.48 -17.00 -12.88
C ASP A 59 -14.17 -15.63 -12.89
N TYR A 60 -13.56 -14.63 -12.28
CA TYR A 60 -14.07 -13.26 -12.25
C TYR A 60 -14.05 -12.60 -13.63
N GLU A 61 -12.93 -12.68 -14.35
CA GLU A 61 -12.80 -12.14 -15.71
C GLU A 61 -13.84 -12.76 -16.67
N ALA A 62 -14.13 -14.06 -16.51
CA ALA A 62 -15.18 -14.73 -17.26
C ALA A 62 -16.58 -14.22 -16.87
N ALA A 63 -16.85 -14.02 -15.58
CA ALA A 63 -18.15 -13.56 -15.09
C ALA A 63 -18.48 -12.12 -15.52
N ILE A 64 -17.49 -11.26 -15.72
CA ILE A 64 -17.72 -9.86 -16.10
C ILE A 64 -17.75 -9.62 -17.61
N LYS A 65 -17.40 -10.62 -18.44
CA LYS A 65 -17.15 -10.46 -19.88
C LYS A 65 -18.34 -9.87 -20.66
N ASN A 66 -19.56 -10.19 -20.24
CA ASN A 66 -20.79 -9.83 -20.95
C ASN A 66 -21.67 -8.85 -20.16
N LEU A 67 -21.11 -8.18 -19.15
CA LEU A 67 -21.85 -7.16 -18.40
C LEU A 67 -22.03 -5.89 -19.23
N THR A 68 -23.12 -5.19 -18.99
CA THR A 68 -23.35 -3.87 -19.62
C THR A 68 -22.37 -2.83 -19.05
N PRO A 69 -22.13 -1.71 -19.76
CA PRO A 69 -21.31 -0.63 -19.24
C PRO A 69 -21.74 -0.13 -17.85
N GLU A 70 -23.05 -0.01 -17.61
CA GLU A 70 -23.61 0.44 -16.33
C GLU A 70 -23.34 -0.56 -15.21
N GLN A 71 -23.41 -1.86 -15.52
CA GLN A 71 -23.07 -2.93 -14.57
C GLN A 71 -21.57 -2.92 -14.25
N LEU A 72 -20.71 -2.71 -15.25
CA LEU A 72 -19.26 -2.60 -15.04
C LEU A 72 -18.90 -1.37 -14.21
N GLU A 73 -19.57 -0.24 -14.41
CA GLU A 73 -19.34 0.98 -13.63
C GLU A 73 -19.76 0.81 -12.16
N ALA A 74 -20.95 0.24 -11.93
CA ALA A 74 -21.41 -0.07 -10.58
C ALA A 74 -20.45 -1.04 -9.88
N LEU A 75 -20.01 -2.09 -10.59
CA LEU A 75 -19.05 -3.07 -10.06
C LEU A 75 -17.70 -2.43 -9.74
N GLY A 76 -17.20 -1.55 -10.60
CA GLY A 76 -15.97 -0.79 -10.36
C GLY A 76 -16.06 0.14 -9.14
N THR A 77 -17.23 0.72 -8.87
CA THR A 77 -17.48 1.48 -7.64
C THR A 77 -17.39 0.59 -6.41
N LEU A 78 -18.02 -0.59 -6.47
CA LEU A 78 -17.94 -1.59 -5.40
C LEU A 78 -16.49 -2.08 -5.17
N GLU A 79 -15.71 -2.28 -6.23
CA GLU A 79 -14.29 -2.65 -6.10
C GLU A 79 -13.45 -1.55 -5.44
N LYS A 80 -13.68 -0.28 -5.77
CA LYS A 80 -12.99 0.85 -5.12
C LYS A 80 -13.32 0.93 -3.63
N GLU A 81 -14.57 0.73 -3.26
CA GLU A 81 -14.99 0.67 -1.86
C GLU A 81 -14.30 -0.50 -1.12
N PHE A 82 -14.20 -1.66 -1.75
CA PHE A 82 -13.45 -2.78 -1.19
C PHE A 82 -11.97 -2.43 -0.96
N ALA A 83 -11.32 -1.84 -1.97
CA ALA A 83 -9.91 -1.47 -1.90
C ALA A 83 -9.64 -0.45 -0.78
N ALA A 84 -10.55 0.50 -0.55
CA ALA A 84 -10.47 1.44 0.57
C ALA A 84 -10.43 0.71 1.92
N THR A 85 -11.16 -0.40 2.08
CA THR A 85 -11.08 -1.20 3.32
C THR A 85 -9.70 -1.82 3.54
N VAL A 86 -8.91 -2.06 2.48
CA VAL A 86 -7.55 -2.64 2.57
C VAL A 86 -6.50 -1.57 2.94
N GLU A 87 -6.80 -0.29 2.78
CA GLU A 87 -5.91 0.82 3.18
C GLU A 87 -5.51 0.73 4.66
N THR A 88 -6.43 0.26 5.51
CA THR A 88 -6.15 0.02 6.93
C THR A 88 -5.05 -1.03 7.15
N ASP A 89 -5.06 -2.13 6.40
CA ASP A 89 -4.00 -3.14 6.48
C ASP A 89 -2.65 -2.56 6.04
N MET A 90 -2.66 -1.67 5.05
CA MET A 90 -1.45 -0.98 4.59
C MET A 90 -0.91 -0.04 5.65
N LYS A 91 -1.75 0.80 6.27
CA LYS A 91 -1.35 1.67 7.40
C LYS A 91 -0.70 0.88 8.53
N ILE A 92 -1.31 -0.24 8.92
CA ILE A 92 -0.76 -1.12 9.96
C ILE A 92 0.62 -1.65 9.54
N LEU A 93 0.76 -2.08 8.29
CA LEU A 93 2.01 -2.63 7.78
C LEU A 93 3.14 -1.60 7.76
N PHE A 94 2.90 -0.37 7.26
CA PHE A 94 3.91 0.69 7.25
C PHE A 94 4.30 1.12 8.65
N ARG A 95 3.34 1.30 9.55
CA ARG A 95 3.61 1.62 10.95
C ARG A 95 4.43 0.54 11.64
N SER A 96 4.15 -0.74 11.33
CA SER A 96 4.94 -1.85 11.87
C SER A 96 6.41 -1.77 11.47
N ALA A 97 6.69 -1.31 10.25
CA ALA A 97 8.05 -1.15 9.75
C ALA A 97 8.79 0.04 10.38
N GLU A 98 8.10 1.17 10.61
CA GLU A 98 8.65 2.30 11.37
C GLU A 98 9.02 1.87 12.79
N MET A 99 8.15 1.08 13.44
CA MET A 99 8.43 0.51 14.75
C MET A 99 9.61 -0.45 14.73
N GLU A 100 9.69 -1.34 13.74
CA GLU A 100 10.83 -2.25 13.59
C GLU A 100 12.14 -1.47 13.44
N HIS A 101 12.13 -0.40 12.63
CA HIS A 101 13.28 0.50 12.51
C HIS A 101 13.67 1.10 13.87
N CYS A 102 12.75 1.76 14.57
CA CYS A 102 13.05 2.44 15.84
C CYS A 102 13.47 1.47 16.94
N LEU A 103 12.87 0.28 17.02
CA LEU A 103 13.30 -0.78 17.94
C LEU A 103 14.71 -1.31 17.64
N ARG A 104 15.22 -1.11 16.42
CA ARG A 104 16.58 -1.50 16.02
C ARG A 104 17.58 -0.37 16.20
N THR A 105 17.21 0.88 15.95
CA THR A 105 18.15 2.00 15.83
C THR A 105 18.15 2.96 17.03
N ASP A 106 17.00 3.20 17.66
CA ASP A 106 16.89 4.23 18.70
C ASP A 106 17.01 3.64 20.13
N ARG A 107 17.80 4.30 20.99
CA ARG A 107 18.06 3.81 22.36
C ARG A 107 16.85 4.02 23.28
N PHE A 108 16.19 5.17 23.18
CA PHE A 108 15.09 5.53 24.08
C PHE A 108 13.83 4.73 23.75
N PHE A 109 13.53 4.59 22.45
CA PHE A 109 12.45 3.76 21.96
C PHE A 109 12.58 2.29 22.39
N LYS A 110 13.81 1.77 22.48
CA LYS A 110 14.11 0.43 23.01
C LYS A 110 13.85 0.31 24.51
N VAL A 111 14.20 1.33 25.30
CA VAL A 111 13.94 1.34 26.75
C VAL A 111 12.43 1.25 27.01
N ASP A 112 11.64 1.98 26.23
CA ASP A 112 10.18 2.01 26.34
C ASP A 112 9.47 1.00 25.41
N LYS A 113 10.18 -0.07 24.98
CA LYS A 113 9.65 -1.05 24.01
C LYS A 113 8.27 -1.56 24.37
N ASP A 114 8.06 -1.99 25.61
CA ASP A 114 6.79 -2.62 26.02
C ASP A 114 5.64 -1.60 26.01
N VAL A 115 5.93 -0.34 26.34
CA VAL A 115 4.97 0.77 26.27
C VAL A 115 4.61 1.06 24.81
N ASN A 116 5.61 1.20 23.95
CA ASN A 116 5.43 1.47 22.52
C ASN A 116 4.69 0.32 21.80
N VAL A 117 5.02 -0.93 22.10
CA VAL A 117 4.33 -2.12 21.56
C VAL A 117 2.89 -2.18 22.03
N ARG A 118 2.62 -1.91 23.31
CA ARG A 118 1.23 -1.89 23.82
C ARG A 118 0.40 -0.83 23.09
N HIS A 119 0.91 0.39 22.98
CA HIS A 119 0.20 1.47 22.28
C HIS A 119 -0.06 1.15 20.80
N PHE A 120 0.92 0.54 20.12
CA PHE A 120 0.71 0.06 18.75
C PHE A 120 -0.38 -1.01 18.65
N LEU A 121 -0.42 -1.98 19.57
CA LEU A 121 -1.45 -3.01 19.56
C LEU A 121 -2.84 -2.44 19.83
N GLU A 122 -2.95 -1.45 20.73
CA GLU A 122 -4.19 -0.72 20.98
C GLU A 122 -4.65 0.07 19.75
N TRP A 123 -3.75 0.81 19.11
CA TRP A 123 -4.01 1.52 17.85
C TRP A 123 -4.45 0.56 16.74
N ARG A 124 -3.70 -0.53 16.54
CA ARG A 124 -4.02 -1.57 15.55
C ARG A 124 -5.40 -2.18 15.80
N LYS A 125 -5.75 -2.42 17.06
CA LYS A 125 -7.06 -2.95 17.44
C LYS A 125 -8.18 -1.98 17.02
N LYS A 126 -8.06 -0.69 17.36
CA LYS A 126 -9.03 0.36 16.96
C LYS A 126 -9.23 0.40 15.44
N LEU A 127 -8.12 0.37 14.68
CA LEU A 127 -8.18 0.36 13.22
C LEU A 127 -8.88 -0.90 12.67
N ARG A 128 -8.58 -2.08 13.22
CA ARG A 128 -9.23 -3.33 12.80
C ARG A 128 -10.72 -3.37 13.12
N GLU A 129 -11.13 -2.78 14.24
CA GLU A 129 -12.55 -2.66 14.60
C GLU A 129 -13.29 -1.77 13.60
N ALA A 130 -12.70 -0.63 13.20
CA ALA A 130 -13.26 0.24 12.17
C ALA A 130 -13.34 -0.48 10.80
N GLN A 131 -12.24 -1.10 10.37
CA GLN A 131 -12.17 -1.87 9.14
C GLN A 131 -13.22 -3.00 9.09
N THR A 132 -13.45 -3.69 10.22
CA THR A 132 -14.45 -4.77 10.30
C THR A 132 -15.85 -4.26 10.03
N LYS A 133 -16.19 -3.06 10.50
CA LYS A 133 -17.50 -2.43 10.23
C LYS A 133 -17.65 -2.11 8.74
N GLU A 134 -16.62 -1.53 8.13
CA GLU A 134 -16.61 -1.21 6.69
C GLU A 134 -16.71 -2.47 5.83
N GLN A 135 -15.93 -3.51 6.13
CA GLN A 135 -15.98 -4.79 5.42
C GLN A 135 -17.33 -5.50 5.59
N THR A 136 -18.01 -5.33 6.73
CA THR A 136 -19.35 -5.86 6.96
C THR A 136 -20.39 -5.11 6.11
N ALA A 137 -20.34 -3.78 6.10
CA ALA A 137 -21.20 -2.96 5.24
C ALA A 137 -21.00 -3.32 3.76
N HIS A 138 -19.73 -3.47 3.33
CA HIS A 138 -19.38 -3.89 1.99
C HIS A 138 -19.92 -5.27 1.63
N ARG A 139 -19.83 -6.22 2.57
CA ARG A 139 -20.35 -7.59 2.43
C ARG A 139 -21.86 -7.64 2.26
N ILE A 140 -22.60 -6.70 2.84
CA ILE A 140 -24.05 -6.58 2.64
C ILE A 140 -24.32 -5.97 1.27
N LYS A 141 -23.65 -4.86 0.93
CA LYS A 141 -23.82 -4.16 -0.34
C LYS A 141 -23.59 -5.05 -1.56
N ARG A 142 -22.53 -5.86 -1.56
CA ARG A 142 -22.23 -6.80 -2.66
C ARG A 142 -23.34 -7.82 -2.94
N GLN A 143 -24.21 -8.14 -1.97
CA GLN A 143 -25.32 -9.08 -2.19
C GLN A 143 -26.38 -8.51 -3.14
N GLN A 144 -26.38 -7.18 -3.35
CA GLN A 144 -27.28 -6.49 -4.26
C GLN A 144 -26.84 -6.65 -5.73
N TYR A 145 -25.61 -7.08 -5.98
CA TYR A 145 -24.98 -7.19 -7.31
C TYR A 145 -25.24 -8.57 -7.92
N LYS A 146 -26.47 -8.78 -8.42
CA LYS A 146 -26.94 -10.11 -8.87
C LYS A 146 -26.32 -10.62 -10.19
N TYR A 147 -25.64 -9.75 -10.94
CA TYR A 147 -25.07 -10.07 -12.25
C TYR A 147 -23.68 -10.73 -12.19
N VAL A 148 -23.04 -10.79 -11.00
CA VAL A 148 -21.87 -11.65 -10.76
C VAL A 148 -22.24 -12.66 -9.67
N PRO A 149 -21.99 -13.97 -9.87
CA PRO A 149 -22.22 -14.95 -8.81
C PRO A 149 -21.46 -14.59 -7.54
N LEU A 150 -22.15 -14.53 -6.40
CA LEU A 150 -21.58 -14.08 -5.13
C LEU A 150 -20.30 -14.84 -4.73
N LYS A 151 -20.24 -16.16 -5.01
CA LYS A 151 -19.05 -16.97 -4.75
C LYS A 151 -17.84 -16.49 -5.55
N VAL A 152 -18.02 -16.17 -6.83
CA VAL A 152 -16.96 -15.66 -7.72
C VAL A 152 -16.46 -14.31 -7.22
N LEU A 153 -17.38 -13.40 -6.87
CA LEU A 153 -17.02 -12.08 -6.34
C LEU A 153 -16.27 -12.17 -5.00
N ASN A 154 -16.66 -13.10 -4.12
CA ASN A 154 -15.98 -13.31 -2.84
C ASN A 154 -14.54 -13.82 -3.02
N GLU A 155 -14.34 -14.85 -3.84
CA GLU A 155 -12.99 -15.37 -4.14
C GLU A 155 -12.12 -14.29 -4.80
N TYR A 156 -12.70 -13.48 -5.68
CA TYR A 156 -12.01 -12.36 -6.30
C TYR A 156 -11.56 -11.30 -5.29
N TYR A 157 -12.40 -10.96 -4.30
CA TYR A 157 -12.00 -10.02 -3.24
C TYR A 157 -10.95 -10.60 -2.29
N ILE A 158 -10.98 -11.90 -2.00
CA ILE A 158 -9.89 -12.57 -1.28
C ILE A 158 -8.59 -12.46 -2.08
N TYR A 159 -8.66 -12.71 -3.40
CA TYR A 159 -7.53 -12.52 -4.32
C TYR A 159 -7.00 -11.07 -4.29
N GLN A 160 -7.87 -10.07 -4.45
CA GLN A 160 -7.46 -8.66 -4.45
C GLN A 160 -6.79 -8.27 -3.12
N HIS A 161 -7.38 -8.66 -1.98
CA HIS A 161 -6.80 -8.40 -0.66
C HIS A 161 -5.40 -9.01 -0.55
N LYS A 162 -5.24 -10.30 -0.91
CA LYS A 162 -3.93 -10.97 -0.87
C LYS A 162 -2.90 -10.24 -1.73
N MET A 163 -3.26 -9.85 -2.96
CA MET A 163 -2.35 -9.14 -3.86
C MET A 163 -1.92 -7.79 -3.29
N LEU A 164 -2.85 -7.00 -2.78
CA LEU A 164 -2.56 -5.70 -2.17
C LEU A 164 -1.65 -5.85 -0.94
N VAL A 165 -1.95 -6.79 -0.05
CA VAL A 165 -1.12 -7.04 1.15
C VAL A 165 0.28 -7.53 0.79
N MET A 166 0.41 -8.42 -0.19
CA MET A 166 1.72 -8.89 -0.65
C MET A 166 2.53 -7.76 -1.31
N ALA A 167 1.89 -6.92 -2.12
CA ALA A 167 2.54 -5.74 -2.71
C ALA A 167 3.03 -4.78 -1.62
N GLY A 168 2.20 -4.49 -0.62
CA GLY A 168 2.60 -3.68 0.54
C GLY A 168 3.78 -4.27 1.30
N LYS A 169 3.79 -5.59 1.55
CA LYS A 169 4.90 -6.29 2.22
C LYS A 169 6.20 -6.15 1.45
N ARG A 170 6.14 -6.31 0.12
CA ARG A 170 7.30 -6.11 -0.75
C ARG A 170 7.81 -4.67 -0.68
N MET A 171 6.90 -3.69 -0.70
CA MET A 171 7.26 -2.28 -0.59
C MET A 171 7.95 -1.97 0.73
N VAL A 172 7.38 -2.40 1.86
CA VAL A 172 8.00 -2.24 3.19
C VAL A 172 9.38 -2.88 3.25
N PHE A 173 9.52 -4.11 2.75
CA PHE A 173 10.80 -4.81 2.71
C PHE A 173 11.86 -4.04 1.90
N GLN A 174 11.49 -3.56 0.70
CA GLN A 174 12.38 -2.75 -0.14
C GLN A 174 12.74 -1.42 0.54
N GLN A 175 11.80 -0.76 1.22
CA GLN A 175 12.04 0.48 1.96
C GLN A 175 12.97 0.26 3.16
N LEU A 176 12.84 -0.85 3.88
CA LEU A 176 13.77 -1.23 4.95
C LEU A 176 15.18 -1.50 4.42
N GLN A 177 15.31 -2.18 3.28
CA GLN A 177 16.61 -2.49 2.66
C GLN A 177 17.31 -1.26 2.09
N SER A 178 16.55 -0.35 1.48
CA SER A 178 17.09 0.90 0.91
C SER A 178 17.41 1.97 1.96
N GLY A 179 17.08 1.73 3.23
CA GLY A 179 17.27 2.71 4.30
C GLY A 179 16.27 3.86 4.28
N ALA A 180 15.13 3.72 3.59
CA ALA A 180 14.08 4.75 3.54
C ALA A 180 13.56 5.15 4.93
N TYR A 181 13.60 4.21 5.89
CA TYR A 181 13.23 4.46 7.29
C TYR A 181 14.32 5.15 8.12
N ASN A 182 15.51 5.44 7.58
CA ASN A 182 16.56 6.13 8.33
C ASN A 182 16.18 7.58 8.71
N ALA A 183 15.23 8.16 7.99
CA ALA A 183 14.67 9.48 8.30
C ALA A 183 13.50 9.41 9.30
N THR A 184 13.10 8.23 9.78
CA THR A 184 12.01 8.08 10.73
C THR A 184 12.39 8.72 12.07
N ASN A 185 11.59 9.70 12.51
CA ASN A 185 11.72 10.30 13.84
C ASN A 185 11.06 9.39 14.89
N CYS A 186 11.88 8.72 15.71
CA CYS A 186 11.40 7.76 16.69
C CYS A 186 10.66 8.39 17.88
N ASP A 187 10.99 9.63 18.25
CA ASP A 187 10.26 10.36 19.29
C ASP A 187 8.86 10.77 18.81
N GLU A 188 8.76 11.24 17.57
CA GLU A 188 7.47 11.54 16.94
C GLU A 188 6.61 10.28 16.82
N LEU A 189 7.22 9.16 16.39
CA LEU A 189 6.53 7.87 16.33
C LEU A 189 5.99 7.46 17.71
N ALA A 190 6.80 7.56 18.76
CA ALA A 190 6.37 7.23 20.13
C ALA A 190 5.19 8.12 20.58
N SER A 191 5.24 9.43 20.28
CA SER A 191 4.15 10.36 20.56
C SER A 191 2.86 9.98 19.82
N ARG A 192 2.96 9.68 18.52
CA ARG A 192 1.81 9.26 17.70
C ARG A 192 1.18 7.96 18.22
N LEU A 193 2.00 6.96 18.54
CA LEU A 193 1.52 5.71 19.15
C LEU A 193 0.77 5.97 20.46
N LYS A 194 1.32 6.81 21.34
CA LYS A 194 0.67 7.18 22.62
C LYS A 194 -0.66 7.90 22.41
N SER A 195 -0.75 8.79 21.42
CA SER A 195 -2.00 9.50 21.07
C SER A 195 -3.03 8.61 20.35
N GLY A 196 -2.58 7.50 19.75
CA GLY A 196 -3.41 6.62 18.94
C GLY A 196 -3.60 7.10 17.50
N GLU A 197 -2.59 7.78 16.93
CA GLU A 197 -2.54 8.27 15.54
C GLU A 197 -1.74 7.36 14.60
#